data_AF-A0A920RZJ2-F1
#
_entry.id   AF-A0A920RZJ2-F1
#
_cell.length_a   1.000
_cell.length_b   1.000
_cell.length_c   1.000
_cell.angle_alpha   90.00
_cell.angle_beta   90.00
_cell.angle_gamma   90.00
#
_symmetry.space_group_name_H-M   'P 1'
#
loop_
_entity.id
_entity.type
_entity.pdbx_description
1 polymer ?
#
loop_
_entity_poly.entity_id
_entity_poly.type
_entity_poly.pdbx_seq_one_letter_code
_entity_poly.pdbx_strand_id
1 'polypeptide(L)'
;MSERKRRRQGGGRRKKIAARQQGARKYRPYIERNIPYFEILNEEGLALIEQNADILLEEIGIEFRDFPKALDLFKNAGADIDGQCVHFPRGFCREIIQSLPQVNIYNSKESS
;
A
#
# COMPACT_ATOMS: atom_id res chain seq x y z
N MET A 1 60.57 -5.82 40.41
CA MET A 1 59.34 -6.23 39.69
C MET A 1 58.43 -5.02 39.58
N SER A 2 58.14 -4.52 38.37
CA SER A 2 57.20 -3.40 38.16
C SER A 2 56.15 -3.88 37.18
N GLU A 3 54.92 -3.98 37.67
CA GLU A 3 53.79 -4.58 36.97
C GLU A 3 53.30 -3.63 35.86
N ARG A 4 53.37 -4.09 34.60
CA ARG A 4 52.77 -3.41 33.44
C ARG A 4 51.25 -3.40 33.60
N LYS A 5 50.70 -2.22 33.93
CA LYS A 5 49.25 -1.96 34.01
C LYS A 5 48.57 -2.29 32.66
N ARG A 6 47.83 -3.41 32.64
CA ARG A 6 47.12 -3.95 31.47
C ARG A 6 46.01 -3.01 30.94
N ARG A 7 46.06 -2.80 29.63
CA ARG A 7 44.97 -2.55 28.65
C ARG A 7 43.63 -2.01 29.18
N ARG A 8 43.37 -0.71 28.95
CA ARG A 8 42.02 -0.14 28.84
C ARG A 8 41.50 -0.29 27.41
N GLN A 9 40.90 -1.43 27.06
CA GLN A 9 40.16 -1.57 25.81
C GLN A 9 39.03 -2.60 26.03
N GLY A 10 37.77 -2.15 26.05
CA GLY A 10 36.63 -3.06 26.13
C GLY A 10 35.29 -2.45 26.56
N GLY A 11 35.27 -1.24 27.11
CA GLY A 11 34.04 -0.63 27.64
C GLY A 11 33.22 0.19 26.62
N GLY A 12 33.87 0.81 25.65
CA GLY A 12 33.21 1.79 24.76
C GLY A 12 32.14 1.20 23.84
N ARG A 13 32.40 0.01 23.27
CA ARG A 13 31.45 -0.69 22.39
C ARG A 13 30.20 -1.14 23.15
N ARG A 14 30.37 -1.67 24.37
CA ARG A 14 29.26 -2.08 25.24
C ARG A 14 28.41 -0.87 25.66
N LYS A 15 29.03 0.26 25.99
CA LYS A 15 28.32 1.51 26.30
C LYS A 15 27.51 2.05 25.10
N LYS A 16 28.06 1.98 23.88
CA LYS A 16 27.33 2.38 22.66
C LYS A 16 26.16 1.45 22.33
N ILE A 17 26.29 0.15 22.59
CA ILE A 17 25.18 -0.82 22.42
C ILE A 17 24.08 -0.58 23.46
N ALA A 18 24.45 -0.40 24.73
CA ALA A 18 23.49 -0.11 25.81
C ALA A 18 22.75 1.21 25.60
N ALA A 19 23.44 2.26 25.11
CA ALA A 19 22.81 3.54 24.79
C ALA A 19 21.77 3.43 23.64
N ARG A 20 21.99 2.54 22.66
CA ARG A 20 21.00 2.25 21.61
C ARG A 20 19.79 1.50 22.16
N GLN A 21 20.00 0.56 23.08
CA GLN A 21 18.90 -0.18 23.73
C GLN A 21 18.04 0.71 24.65
N GLN A 22 18.63 1.70 25.30
CA GLN A 22 17.91 2.62 26.18
C GLN A 22 17.07 3.67 25.43
N GLY A 23 17.35 3.90 24.14
CA GLY A 23 16.68 4.90 23.31
C GLY A 23 15.61 4.34 22.36
N ALA A 24 15.31 3.04 22.41
CA ALA A 24 14.26 2.44 21.58
C ALA A 24 12.87 2.93 22.06
N ARG A 25 12.44 4.05 21.49
CA ARG A 25 11.10 4.60 21.70
C ARG A 25 10.10 3.55 21.22
N LYS A 26 9.44 2.86 22.15
CA LYS A 26 8.34 1.93 21.83
C LYS A 26 7.21 2.71 21.20
N TYR A 27 7.13 2.67 19.87
CA TYR A 27 6.00 3.20 19.14
C TYR A 27 4.80 2.28 19.35
N ARG A 28 3.59 2.84 19.45
CA ARG A 28 2.38 2.01 19.49
C ARG A 28 2.19 1.40 18.10
N PRO A 29 1.87 0.10 17.98
CA PRO A 29 1.57 -0.50 16.69
C PRO A 29 0.35 0.18 16.05
N TYR A 30 0.05 -0.18 14.80
CA TYR A 30 -1.15 0.30 14.11
C TYR A 30 -2.42 0.00 14.93
N ILE A 31 -3.47 0.79 14.72
CA ILE A 31 -4.73 0.63 15.45
C ILE A 31 -5.51 -0.54 14.86
N GLU A 32 -5.87 -1.51 15.70
CA GLU A 32 -6.90 -2.52 15.40
C GLU A 32 -8.26 -1.98 15.87
N ARG A 33 -9.20 -1.84 14.94
CA ARG A 33 -10.55 -1.32 15.25
C ARG A 33 -11.38 -2.42 15.92
N ASN A 34 -11.93 -2.11 17.09
CA ASN A 34 -12.90 -2.94 17.80
C ASN A 34 -14.34 -2.37 17.73
N ILE A 35 -14.58 -1.41 16.83
CA ILE A 35 -15.89 -0.78 16.62
C ILE A 35 -16.35 -0.93 15.17
N PRO A 36 -17.65 -1.15 14.92
CA PRO A 36 -18.18 -1.34 13.57
C PRO A 36 -17.98 -0.10 12.71
N TYR A 37 -17.94 -0.29 11.39
CA TYR A 37 -17.98 0.82 10.45
C TYR A 37 -19.34 1.51 10.49
N PHE A 38 -19.34 2.79 10.16
CA PHE A 38 -20.58 3.54 9.99
C PHE A 38 -20.90 3.59 8.50
N GLU A 39 -22.00 2.94 8.12
CA GLU A 39 -22.44 2.82 6.72
C GLU A 39 -23.50 3.88 6.41
N ILE A 40 -23.23 4.71 5.39
CA ILE A 40 -24.13 5.78 4.97
C ILE A 40 -25.14 5.28 3.93
N LEU A 41 -24.75 4.31 3.11
CA LEU A 41 -25.54 3.74 2.04
C LEU A 41 -25.88 2.28 2.35
N ASN A 42 -27.05 1.84 1.91
CA ASN A 42 -27.43 0.43 1.91
C ASN A 42 -26.88 -0.28 0.65
N GLU A 43 -27.04 -1.59 0.58
CA GLU A 43 -26.56 -2.42 -0.53
C GLU A 43 -27.09 -1.96 -1.90
N GLU A 44 -28.37 -1.58 -1.97
CA GLU A 44 -28.99 -1.08 -3.21
C GLU A 44 -28.34 0.22 -3.69
N GLY A 45 -28.04 1.15 -2.76
CA GLY A 45 -27.37 2.40 -3.08
C GLY A 45 -25.93 2.19 -3.55
N LEU A 46 -25.21 1.22 -2.95
CA LEU A 46 -23.86 0.85 -3.38
C LEU A 46 -23.90 0.23 -4.79
N ALA A 47 -24.80 -0.72 -5.03
CA ALA A 47 -24.96 -1.35 -6.34
C ALA A 47 -25.31 -0.33 -7.44
N LEU A 48 -26.15 0.67 -7.13
CA LEU A 48 -26.47 1.74 -8.07
C LEU A 48 -25.24 2.58 -8.44
N ILE A 49 -24.41 2.95 -7.46
CA ILE A 49 -23.17 3.70 -7.71
C ILE A 49 -22.21 2.87 -8.56
N GLU A 50 -22.04 1.59 -8.26
CA GLU A 50 -21.18 0.69 -9.01
C GLU A 50 -21.65 0.54 -10.47
N GLN A 51 -22.95 0.32 -10.70
CA GLN A 51 -23.51 0.23 -12.05
C GLN A 51 -23.29 1.51 -12.85
N ASN A 52 -23.51 2.67 -12.25
CA ASN A 52 -23.28 3.95 -12.91
C ASN A 52 -21.79 4.18 -13.18
N ALA A 53 -20.90 3.75 -12.28
CA ALA A 53 -19.46 3.83 -12.50
C ALA A 53 -19.03 2.98 -13.69
N ASP A 54 -19.54 1.74 -13.81
CA ASP A 54 -19.26 0.88 -14.96
C ASP A 54 -19.75 1.51 -16.28
N ILE A 55 -20.92 2.13 -16.29
CA ILE A 55 -21.44 2.84 -17.47
C ILE A 55 -20.52 4.00 -17.87
N LEU A 56 -20.10 4.84 -16.91
CA LEU A 56 -19.20 5.95 -17.19
C LEU A 56 -17.84 5.47 -17.74
N LEU A 57 -17.30 4.40 -17.17
CA LEU A 57 -16.02 3.83 -17.61
C LEU A 57 -16.11 3.17 -18.99
N GLU A 58 -17.25 2.59 -19.35
CA GLU A 58 -17.50 1.99 -20.66
C GLU A 58 -17.75 3.07 -21.72
N GLU A 59 -18.69 3.99 -21.47
CA GLU A 59 -19.15 4.95 -22.48
C GLU A 59 -18.23 6.16 -22.63
N ILE A 60 -17.68 6.68 -21.51
CA ILE A 60 -16.84 7.88 -21.50
C ILE A 60 -15.36 7.51 -21.44
N GLY A 61 -15.00 6.52 -20.64
CA GLY A 61 -13.61 6.09 -20.46
C GLY A 61 -12.77 7.06 -19.63
N ILE A 62 -11.47 6.79 -19.55
CA ILE A 62 -10.47 7.60 -18.85
C ILE A 62 -9.26 7.82 -19.74
N GLU A 63 -8.80 9.07 -19.84
CA GLU A 63 -7.58 9.40 -20.57
C GLU A 63 -6.30 9.14 -19.77
N PHE A 64 -5.36 8.43 -20.38
CA PHE A 64 -4.02 8.20 -19.84
C PHE A 64 -2.99 9.00 -20.65
N ARG A 65 -2.73 10.23 -20.21
CA ARG A 65 -1.81 11.17 -20.86
C ARG A 65 -0.36 10.93 -20.45
N ASP A 66 0.57 11.20 -21.36
CA ASP A 66 2.03 11.13 -21.17
C ASP A 66 2.57 9.78 -20.67
N PHE A 67 1.77 8.71 -20.75
CA PHE A 67 2.15 7.38 -20.31
C PHE A 67 1.67 6.29 -21.28
N PRO A 68 2.26 6.19 -22.48
CA PRO A 68 1.80 5.28 -23.54
C PRO A 68 1.82 3.80 -23.11
N LYS A 69 2.72 3.42 -22.19
CA LYS A 69 2.78 2.06 -21.66
C LYS A 69 1.51 1.64 -20.91
N ALA A 70 0.76 2.57 -20.31
CA ALA A 70 -0.52 2.22 -19.71
C ALA A 70 -1.54 1.79 -20.75
N LEU A 71 -1.58 2.46 -21.91
CA LEU A 71 -2.49 2.09 -23.00
C LEU A 71 -2.22 0.66 -23.47
N ASP A 72 -0.95 0.27 -23.61
CA ASP A 72 -0.58 -1.10 -23.96
C ASP A 72 -1.02 -2.11 -22.88
N LEU A 73 -0.84 -1.78 -21.60
CA LEU A 73 -1.27 -2.66 -20.50
C LEU A 73 -2.78 -2.88 -20.50
N PHE A 74 -3.56 -1.81 -20.66
CA PHE A 74 -5.02 -1.91 -20.69
C PHE A 74 -5.53 -2.62 -21.94
N LYS A 75 -4.93 -2.34 -23.11
CA LYS A 75 -5.25 -3.05 -24.35
C LYS A 75 -5.01 -4.56 -24.23
N ASN A 76 -3.86 -4.94 -23.67
CA ASN A 76 -3.52 -6.36 -23.47
C ASN A 76 -4.41 -7.03 -22.41
N ALA A 77 -4.95 -6.27 -21.46
CA ALA A 77 -5.92 -6.75 -20.49
C ALA A 77 -7.35 -6.88 -21.08
N GLY A 78 -7.61 -6.31 -22.26
CA GLY A 78 -8.90 -6.40 -22.94
C GLY A 78 -9.76 -5.13 -22.92
N ALA A 79 -9.20 -3.99 -22.50
CA ALA A 79 -9.87 -2.70 -22.62
C ALA A 79 -9.78 -2.15 -24.06
N ASP A 80 -10.75 -1.33 -24.45
CA ASP A 80 -10.74 -0.65 -25.75
C ASP A 80 -10.02 0.71 -25.65
N ILE A 81 -9.30 1.09 -26.70
CA ILE A 81 -8.43 2.27 -26.69
C ILE A 81 -8.76 3.16 -27.87
N ASP A 82 -9.26 4.37 -27.59
CA ASP A 82 -9.45 5.44 -28.57
C ASP A 82 -8.43 6.56 -28.33
N GLY A 83 -7.35 6.56 -29.11
CA GLY A 83 -6.25 7.51 -28.97
C GLY A 83 -5.54 7.38 -27.62
N GLN A 84 -5.87 8.27 -26.67
CA GLN A 84 -5.38 8.24 -25.29
C GLN A 84 -6.47 7.89 -24.28
N CYS A 85 -7.72 7.74 -24.72
CA CYS A 85 -8.85 7.36 -23.89
C CYS A 85 -8.96 5.83 -23.82
N VAL A 86 -9.11 5.30 -22.61
CA VAL A 86 -9.32 3.88 -22.33
C VAL A 86 -10.77 3.68 -21.92
N HIS A 87 -11.49 2.85 -22.67
CA HIS A 87 -12.86 2.42 -22.38
C HIS A 87 -12.83 1.03 -21.76
N PHE A 88 -13.46 0.90 -20.59
CA PHE A 88 -13.42 -0.33 -19.80
C PHE A 88 -14.73 -1.09 -19.97
N PRO A 89 -14.71 -2.35 -20.43
CA PRO A 89 -15.90 -3.19 -20.42
C PRO A 89 -16.51 -3.29 -19.02
N ARG A 90 -17.84 -3.44 -18.92
CA ARG A 90 -18.50 -3.59 -17.61
C ARG A 90 -17.89 -4.71 -16.79
N GLY A 91 -17.69 -4.48 -15.50
CA GLY A 91 -17.07 -5.45 -14.59
C GLY A 91 -15.55 -5.59 -14.71
N PHE A 92 -14.89 -5.04 -15.74
CA PHE A 92 -13.43 -5.15 -15.95
C PHE A 92 -12.63 -4.72 -14.71
N CYS A 93 -12.93 -3.54 -14.17
CA CYS A 93 -12.24 -3.02 -12.99
C CYS A 93 -12.49 -3.88 -11.75
N ARG A 94 -13.71 -4.42 -11.61
CA ARG A 94 -14.09 -5.28 -10.48
C ARG A 94 -13.30 -6.59 -10.49
N GLU A 95 -13.19 -7.24 -11.65
CA GLU A 95 -12.42 -8.47 -11.81
C GLU A 95 -10.95 -8.27 -11.42
N ILE A 96 -10.33 -7.17 -11.87
CA ILE A 96 -8.95 -6.83 -11.50
C ILE A 96 -8.83 -6.65 -9.99
N ILE A 97 -9.71 -5.87 -9.36
CA ILE A 97 -9.65 -5.61 -7.91
C ILE A 97 -9.86 -6.90 -7.11
N GLN A 98 -10.76 -7.78 -7.53
CA GLN A 98 -11.03 -9.05 -6.86
C GLN A 98 -9.84 -10.04 -6.91
N SER A 99 -8.93 -9.88 -7.87
CA SER A 99 -7.71 -10.68 -7.95
C SER A 99 -6.64 -10.27 -6.92
N LEU A 100 -6.82 -9.14 -6.24
CA LEU A 100 -5.83 -8.56 -5.32
C LEU A 100 -6.03 -9.04 -3.88
N PRO A 101 -4.96 -9.04 -3.05
CA PRO A 101 -5.07 -9.35 -1.64
C PRO A 101 -5.86 -8.28 -0.87
N GLN A 102 -6.68 -8.71 0.08
CA GLN A 102 -7.51 -7.81 0.90
C GLN A 102 -6.72 -7.03 1.94
N VAL A 103 -5.55 -7.52 2.34
CA VAL A 103 -4.69 -6.90 3.36
C VAL A 103 -3.25 -6.88 2.87
N ASN A 104 -2.65 -5.70 2.86
CA ASN A 104 -1.23 -5.50 2.57
C ASN A 104 -0.48 -5.12 3.84
N ILE A 105 0.65 -5.80 4.09
CA ILE A 105 1.51 -5.54 5.25
C ILE A 105 2.64 -4.60 4.82
N TYR A 106 2.72 -3.43 5.47
CA TYR A 106 3.79 -2.46 5.24
C TYR A 106 4.88 -2.62 6.31
N ASN A 107 6.04 -3.12 5.92
CA ASN A 107 7.18 -3.30 6.81
C ASN A 107 7.98 -1.99 6.96
N SER A 108 8.34 -1.64 8.21
CA SER A 108 9.25 -0.52 8.49
C SER A 108 10.67 -1.02 8.76
N LYS A 109 11.67 -0.19 8.47
CA LYS A 109 13.10 -0.55 8.65
C LYS A 109 13.53 -0.69 10.12
N GLU A 110 12.67 -0.33 11.07
CA GLU A 110 12.99 -0.22 12.51
C GLU A 110 12.25 -1.24 13.38
N SER A 111 11.66 -2.30 12.79
CA SER A 111 11.03 -3.38 13.55
C SER A 111 12.09 -4.28 14.22
N SER A 112 12.57 -3.90 15.41
CA SER A 112 13.37 -4.74 16.31
C SER A 112 13.08 -4.42 17.77
#